data_AF-A0AB35NHM6-F1
#
_entry.id   AF-A0AB35NHM6-F1
#
_cell.length_a   1.000
_cell.length_b   1.000
_cell.length_c   1.000
_cell.angle_alpha   90.00
_cell.angle_beta   90.00
_cell.angle_gamma   90.00
#
_symmetry.space_group_name_H-M   'P 1'
#
loop_
_entity.id
_entity.type
_entity.pdbx_description
1 polymer ?
#
loop_
_entity_poly.entity_id
_entity_poly.type
_entity_poly.pdbx_seq_one_letter_code
_entity_poly.pdbx_strand_id
1 'polypeptide(L)'
;MRIFLLLLLCGLSQMANAVANDHNLDSLKLDAQTRIKGFATELKSALGSAIKQGGLSAGVAVCQEQAPMIAAKWSTDGWEVGRTSLRVRNSANIADPWEHNILQSYITALAAGADATELQHAEIVNKGEGSSFRYMQPIMLEPVCQACHGNMITEAVLQTIQEHYPADLATGFEIGELRGAFTLKKRL
;
A
#
# COMPACT_ATOMS: atom_id res chain seq x y z
N MET A 1 -73.98 19.50 -25.75
CA MET A 1 -73.22 20.66 -26.25
C MET A 1 -72.34 21.19 -25.11
N ARG A 2 -71.00 21.12 -25.26
CA ARG A 2 -69.91 21.76 -24.47
C ARG A 2 -69.73 21.23 -23.03
N ILE A 3 -68.69 20.43 -22.71
CA ILE A 3 -67.24 20.70 -22.57
C ILE A 3 -66.92 21.91 -21.66
N PHE A 4 -66.33 21.64 -20.49
CA PHE A 4 -65.24 22.39 -19.80
C PHE A 4 -64.85 21.53 -18.56
N LEU A 5 -63.76 20.74 -18.60
CA LEU A 5 -62.36 21.10 -18.30
C LEU A 5 -62.20 21.72 -16.90
N LEU A 6 -61.62 20.97 -15.95
CA LEU A 6 -60.48 21.46 -15.17
C LEU A 6 -59.69 20.28 -14.57
N LEU A 7 -58.41 20.27 -14.92
CA LEU A 7 -57.44 19.21 -14.67
C LEU A 7 -56.96 19.15 -13.21
N LEU A 8 -56.72 17.90 -12.80
CA LEU A 8 -55.84 17.41 -11.74
C LEU A 8 -54.78 18.41 -11.20
N LEU A 9 -54.91 18.76 -9.92
CA LEU A 9 -53.78 19.00 -9.04
C LEU A 9 -53.59 17.76 -8.16
N CYS A 10 -52.43 17.09 -8.22
CA CYS A 10 -51.71 16.61 -7.04
C CYS A 10 -50.39 15.94 -7.45
N GLY A 11 -49.30 16.30 -6.78
CA GLY A 11 -48.08 15.49 -6.70
C GLY A 11 -46.91 15.97 -7.56
N LEU A 12 -46.23 17.04 -7.13
CA LEU A 12 -44.81 17.19 -7.42
C LEU A 12 -44.08 16.04 -6.71
N SER A 13 -43.79 14.97 -7.43
CA SER A 13 -42.86 13.94 -6.98
C SER A 13 -41.46 14.55 -7.00
N GLN A 14 -40.96 14.94 -5.82
CA GLN A 14 -39.55 15.21 -5.60
C GLN A 14 -38.79 13.91 -5.86
N MET A 15 -38.14 13.83 -7.03
CA MET A 15 -37.11 12.84 -7.26
C MET A 15 -35.97 13.17 -6.30
N ALA A 16 -35.85 12.40 -5.24
CA ALA A 16 -34.67 12.40 -4.40
C ALA A 16 -33.48 12.11 -5.31
N ASN A 17 -32.62 13.12 -5.49
CA ASN A 17 -31.26 12.88 -5.98
C ASN A 17 -30.58 12.00 -4.93
N ALA A 18 -30.63 10.68 -5.14
CA ALA A 18 -29.62 9.81 -4.59
C ALA A 18 -28.30 10.29 -5.18
N VAL A 19 -27.51 11.01 -4.38
CA VAL A 19 -26.11 11.27 -4.68
C VAL A 19 -25.45 9.88 -4.70
N ALA A 20 -25.39 9.28 -5.88
CA ALA A 20 -24.64 8.09 -6.13
C ALA A 20 -23.17 8.46 -5.90
N ASN A 21 -22.66 8.15 -4.70
CA ASN A 21 -21.22 8.07 -4.47
C ASN A 21 -20.76 6.77 -5.12
N ASP A 22 -20.86 6.70 -6.45
CA ASP A 22 -20.34 5.61 -7.27
C ASP A 22 -18.84 5.82 -7.35
N HIS A 23 -18.14 5.42 -6.29
CA HIS A 23 -16.71 5.32 -6.31
C HIS A 23 -16.34 4.27 -7.36
N ASN A 24 -16.08 4.71 -8.58
CA ASN A 24 -15.66 3.82 -9.65
C ASN A 24 -14.38 3.10 -9.21
N LEU A 25 -14.48 1.78 -9.02
CA LEU A 25 -13.39 0.94 -8.53
C LEU A 25 -12.11 1.12 -9.36
N ASP A 26 -12.24 1.35 -10.66
CA ASP A 26 -11.09 1.56 -11.55
C ASP A 26 -10.41 2.91 -11.29
N SER A 27 -11.17 3.97 -11.00
CA SER A 27 -10.58 5.24 -10.58
C SER A 27 -9.85 5.14 -9.24
N LEU A 28 -10.42 4.41 -8.27
CA LEU A 28 -9.77 4.18 -6.97
C LEU A 28 -8.47 3.37 -7.11
N LYS A 29 -8.46 2.36 -7.97
CA LYS A 29 -7.26 1.58 -8.31
C LYS A 29 -6.20 2.46 -8.97
N LEU A 30 -6.57 3.29 -9.95
CA LEU A 30 -5.64 4.17 -10.64
C LEU A 30 -5.03 5.21 -9.69
N ASP A 31 -5.84 5.78 -8.79
CA ASP A 31 -5.37 6.68 -7.74
C ASP A 31 -4.37 5.97 -6.79
N ALA A 32 -4.69 4.75 -6.37
CA ALA A 32 -3.82 3.96 -5.51
C ALA A 32 -2.46 3.67 -6.18
N GLN A 33 -2.48 3.25 -7.44
CA GLN A 33 -1.28 3.00 -8.25
C GLN A 33 -0.44 4.28 -8.41
N THR A 34 -1.08 5.42 -8.64
CA THR A 34 -0.41 6.72 -8.75
C THR A 34 0.30 7.09 -7.46
N ARG A 35 -0.36 6.90 -6.31
CA ARG A 35 0.23 7.14 -4.98
C ARG A 35 1.38 6.18 -4.68
N ILE A 36 1.24 4.88 -4.99
CA ILE A 36 2.33 3.91 -4.87
C ILE A 36 3.52 4.36 -5.71
N LYS A 37 3.32 4.72 -6.97
CA LYS A 37 4.41 5.14 -7.85
C LYS A 37 5.15 6.34 -7.29
N GLY A 38 4.43 7.35 -6.81
CA GLY A 38 4.99 8.52 -6.16
C GLY A 38 5.79 8.17 -4.90
N PHE A 39 5.16 7.45 -3.97
CA PHE A 39 5.76 6.99 -2.72
C PHE A 39 7.03 6.15 -2.96
N ALA A 40 6.95 5.15 -3.83
CA ALA A 40 8.07 4.26 -4.14
C ALA A 40 9.23 5.01 -4.81
N THR A 41 8.93 5.95 -5.71
CA THR A 41 9.96 6.76 -6.38
C THR A 41 10.71 7.64 -5.39
N GLU A 42 9.97 8.35 -4.54
CA GLU A 42 10.57 9.25 -3.54
C GLU A 42 11.38 8.46 -2.51
N LEU A 43 10.86 7.32 -2.05
CA LEU A 43 11.56 6.44 -1.12
C LEU A 43 12.85 5.85 -1.73
N LYS A 44 12.80 5.39 -2.99
CA LYS A 44 13.98 4.86 -3.70
C LYS A 44 15.03 5.94 -3.90
N SER A 45 14.62 7.17 -4.19
CA SER A 45 15.49 8.33 -4.32
C SER A 45 16.18 8.68 -2.98
N ALA A 46 15.41 8.76 -1.90
CA ALA A 46 15.94 9.02 -0.55
C ALA A 46 16.96 7.95 -0.13
N LEU A 47 16.62 6.67 -0.33
CA LEU A 47 17.52 5.55 -0.03
C LEU A 47 18.80 5.62 -0.88
N GLY A 48 18.69 5.80 -2.18
CA GLY A 48 19.84 5.89 -3.08
C GLY A 48 20.76 7.07 -2.73
N SER A 49 20.18 8.21 -2.35
CA SER A 49 20.92 9.39 -1.91
C SER A 49 21.70 9.14 -0.61
N ALA A 50 21.08 8.50 0.39
CA ALA A 50 21.76 8.18 1.64
C ALA A 50 22.86 7.13 1.46
N ILE A 51 22.61 6.09 0.65
CA ILE A 51 23.63 5.10 0.31
C ILE A 51 24.83 5.77 -0.37
N LYS A 52 24.59 6.70 -1.30
CA LYS A 52 25.66 7.42 -1.99
C LYS A 52 26.50 8.29 -1.03
N GLN A 53 25.88 8.89 -0.02
CA GLN A 53 26.52 9.84 0.89
C GLN A 53 27.22 9.16 2.08
N GLY A 54 26.62 8.11 2.64
CA GLY A 54 27.05 7.50 3.89
C GLY A 54 27.05 5.97 3.89
N GLY A 55 26.96 5.35 2.71
CA GLY A 55 26.94 3.90 2.57
C GLY A 55 25.65 3.24 3.05
N LEU A 56 25.65 1.91 3.09
CA LEU A 56 24.47 1.11 3.41
C LEU A 56 23.92 1.38 4.82
N SER A 57 24.78 1.65 5.80
CA SER A 57 24.37 2.01 7.16
C SER A 57 23.52 3.29 7.18
N ALA A 58 23.89 4.33 6.41
CA ALA A 58 23.05 5.52 6.27
C ALA A 58 21.69 5.20 5.59
N GLY A 59 21.67 4.24 4.66
CA GLY A 59 20.43 3.74 4.06
C GLY A 59 19.48 3.08 5.07
N VAL A 60 20.02 2.39 6.09
CA VAL A 60 19.23 1.77 7.17
C VAL A 60 18.50 2.83 8.00
N ALA A 61 19.19 3.93 8.34
CA ALA A 61 18.60 5.06 9.08
C ALA A 61 17.48 5.75 8.30
N VAL A 62 17.66 5.98 6.98
CA VAL A 62 16.59 6.54 6.11
C VAL A 62 15.33 5.69 6.14
N CYS A 63 15.45 4.37 6.19
CA CYS A 63 14.28 3.49 6.28
C CYS A 63 13.50 3.67 7.59
N GLN A 64 14.16 4.12 8.67
CA GLN A 64 13.53 4.29 9.99
C GLN A 64 12.84 5.64 10.07
N GLU A 65 13.55 6.68 9.65
CA GLU A 65 13.14 8.07 9.87
C GLU A 65 12.35 8.62 8.68
N GLN A 66 12.86 8.46 7.47
CA GLN A 66 12.26 9.10 6.30
C GLN A 66 11.11 8.30 5.71
N ALA A 67 11.14 6.97 5.76
CA ALA A 67 10.07 6.18 5.15
C ALA A 67 8.68 6.49 5.74
N PRO A 68 8.50 6.63 7.08
CA PRO A 68 7.23 7.09 7.64
C PRO A 68 6.84 8.51 7.20
N MET A 69 7.80 9.44 7.11
CA MET A 69 7.53 10.81 6.66
C MET A 69 7.07 10.87 5.20
N ILE A 70 7.74 10.12 4.32
CA ILE A 70 7.36 10.02 2.91
C ILE A 70 5.98 9.35 2.81
N ALA A 71 5.72 8.28 3.57
CA ALA A 71 4.40 7.64 3.60
C ALA A 71 3.29 8.63 4.02
N ALA A 72 3.53 9.44 5.06
CA ALA A 72 2.61 10.48 5.50
C ALA A 72 2.36 11.55 4.41
N LYS A 73 3.41 11.98 3.69
CA LYS A 73 3.29 12.92 2.56
C LYS A 73 2.37 12.40 1.45
N TRP A 74 2.38 11.10 1.19
CA TRP A 74 1.51 10.47 0.19
C TRP A 74 0.13 10.05 0.73
N SER A 75 -0.09 10.19 2.04
CA SER A 75 -1.34 9.90 2.75
C SER A 75 -2.21 11.15 2.85
N THR A 76 -2.74 11.61 1.71
CA THR A 76 -3.60 12.80 1.61
C THR A 76 -4.97 12.44 1.04
N ASP A 77 -5.94 13.36 1.14
CA ASP A 77 -7.26 13.22 0.49
C ASP A 77 -8.01 11.96 0.94
N GLY A 78 -7.92 11.64 2.23
CA GLY A 78 -8.54 10.48 2.85
C GLY A 78 -7.84 9.14 2.58
N TRP A 79 -6.66 9.17 1.93
CA TRP A 79 -5.80 8.01 1.75
C TRP A 79 -4.81 7.85 2.90
N GLU A 80 -4.58 6.60 3.27
CA GLU A 80 -3.45 6.13 4.06
C GLU A 80 -2.58 5.27 3.13
N VAL A 81 -1.27 5.52 3.11
CA VAL A 81 -0.28 4.80 2.30
C VAL A 81 0.77 4.21 3.22
N GLY A 82 1.10 2.93 3.02
CA GLY A 82 2.06 2.22 3.86
C GLY A 82 2.75 1.07 3.16
N ARG A 83 3.57 0.36 3.95
CA ARG A 83 4.20 -0.91 3.57
C ARG A 83 3.94 -1.93 4.66
N THR A 84 3.82 -3.18 4.25
CA THR A 84 3.57 -4.31 5.16
C THR A 84 4.35 -5.54 4.72
N SER A 85 4.57 -6.49 5.62
CA SER A 85 5.27 -7.75 5.32
C SER A 85 4.98 -8.81 6.36
N LEU A 86 5.17 -10.08 6.01
CA LEU A 86 5.22 -11.19 6.98
C LEU A 86 6.55 -11.22 7.76
N ARG A 87 7.59 -10.59 7.20
CA ARG A 87 8.94 -10.46 7.78
C ARG A 87 9.31 -8.98 7.83
N VAL A 88 8.85 -8.32 8.89
CA VAL A 88 8.98 -6.87 9.05
C VAL A 88 10.35 -6.46 9.58
N ARG A 89 10.81 -5.28 9.15
CA ARG A 89 11.97 -4.61 9.78
C ARG A 89 11.52 -3.66 10.88
N ASN A 90 10.52 -2.86 10.55
CA ASN A 90 9.88 -1.95 11.48
C ASN A 90 8.56 -2.58 11.94
N SER A 91 8.37 -2.71 13.25
CA SER A 91 7.15 -3.27 13.86
C SER A 91 5.88 -2.47 13.53
N ALA A 92 6.02 -1.19 13.16
CA ALA A 92 4.90 -0.39 12.67
C ALA A 92 4.31 -0.89 11.34
N ASN A 93 5.03 -1.77 10.61
CA ASN A 93 4.60 -2.35 9.35
C ASN A 93 4.05 -3.78 9.51
N ILE A 94 3.70 -4.21 10.72
CA ILE A 94 3.08 -5.52 10.95
C ILE A 94 1.75 -5.58 10.22
N ALA A 95 1.57 -6.66 9.45
CA ALA A 95 0.36 -6.91 8.69
C ALA A 95 -0.85 -7.05 9.60
N ASP A 96 -1.93 -6.32 9.28
CA ASP A 96 -3.24 -6.63 9.85
C ASP A 96 -3.79 -7.96 9.30
N PRO A 97 -4.90 -8.51 9.84
CA PRO A 97 -5.42 -9.80 9.38
C PRO A 97 -5.79 -9.84 7.89
N TRP A 98 -6.22 -8.72 7.32
CA TRP A 98 -6.53 -8.64 5.89
C TRP A 98 -5.25 -8.64 5.06
N GLU A 99 -4.28 -7.81 5.43
CA GLU A 99 -2.98 -7.75 4.75
C GLU A 99 -2.24 -9.08 4.80
N HIS A 100 -2.32 -9.77 5.93
CA HIS A 100 -1.73 -11.10 6.10
C HIS A 100 -2.31 -12.09 5.10
N ASN A 101 -3.64 -12.15 4.97
CA ASN A 101 -4.30 -13.06 4.03
C ASN A 101 -3.90 -12.77 2.58
N ILE A 102 -3.83 -11.48 2.21
CA ILE A 102 -3.39 -11.09 0.86
C ILE A 102 -1.92 -11.47 0.62
N LEU A 103 -1.03 -11.24 1.58
CA LEU A 103 0.38 -11.65 1.49
C LEU A 103 0.53 -13.17 1.29
N GLN A 104 -0.26 -13.97 2.02
CA GLN A 104 -0.27 -15.44 1.84
C GLN A 104 -0.78 -15.85 0.46
N SER A 105 -1.78 -15.14 -0.07
CA SER A 105 -2.27 -15.37 -1.43
C SER A 105 -1.20 -15.06 -2.49
N TYR A 106 -0.40 -14.00 -2.28
CA TYR A 106 0.72 -13.68 -3.17
C TYR A 106 1.79 -14.76 -3.15
N ILE A 107 2.19 -15.25 -1.97
CA ILE A 107 3.16 -16.35 -1.86
C ILE A 107 2.67 -17.57 -2.62
N THR A 108 1.41 -17.94 -2.45
CA THR A 108 0.80 -19.10 -3.12
C THR A 108 0.80 -18.91 -4.65
N ALA A 109 0.39 -17.74 -5.14
CA ALA A 109 0.34 -17.45 -6.57
C ALA A 109 1.73 -17.39 -7.22
N LEU A 110 2.71 -16.77 -6.55
CA LEU A 110 4.10 -16.70 -7.01
C LEU A 110 4.74 -18.10 -7.08
N ALA A 111 4.47 -18.96 -6.10
CA ALA A 111 4.92 -20.36 -6.12
C ALA A 111 4.30 -21.16 -7.28
N ALA A 112 3.11 -20.76 -7.75
CA ALA A 112 2.45 -21.32 -8.93
C ALA A 112 2.91 -20.69 -10.26
N GLY A 113 3.86 -19.73 -10.23
CA GLY A 113 4.42 -19.09 -11.42
C GLY A 113 3.65 -17.86 -11.92
N ALA A 114 2.79 -17.27 -11.10
CA ALA A 114 2.11 -16.02 -11.47
C ALA A 114 3.09 -14.85 -11.64
N ASP A 115 2.77 -13.93 -12.56
CA ASP A 115 3.51 -12.67 -12.70
C ASP A 115 3.15 -11.73 -11.55
N ALA A 116 4.15 -11.31 -10.77
CA ALA A 116 3.98 -10.38 -9.66
C ALA A 116 3.32 -9.06 -10.06
N THR A 117 3.50 -8.62 -11.32
CA THR A 117 2.92 -7.37 -11.84
C THR A 117 1.41 -7.47 -12.09
N GLU A 118 0.82 -8.66 -12.00
CA GLU A 118 -0.63 -8.89 -12.13
C GLU A 118 -1.29 -9.20 -10.79
N LEU A 119 -0.51 -9.34 -9.71
CA LEU A 119 -1.01 -9.73 -8.39
C LEU A 119 -1.57 -8.56 -7.56
N GLN A 120 -1.90 -7.40 -8.14
CA GLN A 120 -2.51 -6.36 -7.30
C GLN A 120 -3.91 -6.77 -6.83
N HIS A 121 -4.22 -6.43 -5.58
CA HIS A 121 -5.50 -6.74 -4.97
C HIS A 121 -6.20 -5.45 -4.56
N ALA A 122 -7.50 -5.37 -4.82
CA ALA A 122 -8.30 -4.19 -4.50
C ALA A 122 -9.72 -4.59 -4.13
N GLU A 123 -10.25 -4.06 -3.03
CA GLU A 123 -11.62 -4.31 -2.62
C GLU A 123 -12.19 -3.20 -1.75
N ILE A 124 -13.51 -3.16 -1.63
CA ILE A 124 -14.20 -2.32 -0.65
C ILE A 124 -14.51 -3.18 0.57
N VAL A 125 -13.92 -2.81 1.70
CA VAL A 125 -14.12 -3.46 3.00
C VAL A 125 -15.15 -2.66 3.78
N ASN A 126 -16.22 -3.31 4.22
CA ASN A 126 -17.23 -2.74 5.11
C ASN A 126 -16.94 -3.19 6.55
N LYS A 127 -16.59 -2.25 7.45
CA LYS A 127 -16.36 -2.52 8.87
C LYS A 127 -16.97 -1.41 9.73
N GLY A 128 -17.91 -1.78 10.62
CA GLY A 128 -18.53 -0.82 11.54
C GLY A 128 -19.29 0.30 10.82
N GLU A 129 -19.03 1.55 11.21
CA GLU A 129 -19.75 2.76 10.76
C GLU A 129 -19.32 3.31 9.37
N GLY A 130 -18.59 2.55 8.56
CA GLY A 130 -18.24 3.01 7.21
C GLY A 130 -17.58 1.97 6.30
N SER A 131 -17.46 2.36 5.04
CA SER A 131 -16.78 1.61 3.99
C SER A 131 -15.38 2.19 3.77
N SER A 132 -14.41 1.31 3.47
CA SER A 132 -13.08 1.72 3.03
C SER A 132 -12.66 0.94 1.81
N PHE A 133 -12.14 1.63 0.80
CA PHE A 133 -11.41 0.97 -0.27
C PHE A 133 -10.02 0.59 0.25
N ARG A 134 -9.58 -0.63 -0.04
CA ARG A 134 -8.23 -1.10 0.25
C ARG A 134 -7.55 -1.60 -1.01
N TYR A 135 -6.25 -1.38 -1.09
CA TYR A 135 -5.42 -1.79 -2.21
C TYR A 135 -4.08 -2.33 -1.72
N MET A 136 -3.61 -3.43 -2.31
CA MET A 136 -2.27 -3.97 -2.09
C MET A 136 -1.58 -4.27 -3.42
N GLN A 137 -0.27 -4.03 -3.42
CA GLN A 137 0.61 -4.37 -4.53
C GLN A 137 1.88 -5.02 -3.97
N PRO A 138 2.29 -6.20 -4.50
CA PRO A 138 3.48 -6.88 -4.01
C PRO A 138 4.75 -6.05 -4.22
N ILE A 139 5.70 -6.23 -3.30
CA ILE A 139 7.06 -5.71 -3.40
C ILE A 139 7.96 -6.94 -3.53
N MET A 140 8.55 -7.11 -4.70
CA MET A 140 9.53 -8.17 -4.98
C MET A 140 10.93 -7.70 -4.60
N LEU A 141 11.78 -8.63 -4.17
CA LEU A 141 13.16 -8.30 -3.84
C LEU A 141 13.99 -8.03 -5.12
N GLU A 142 14.43 -6.78 -5.31
CA GLU A 142 15.37 -6.38 -6.36
C GLU A 142 16.84 -6.60 -5.91
N PRO A 143 17.82 -6.67 -6.84
CA PRO A 143 19.23 -6.89 -6.49
C PRO A 143 19.79 -5.89 -5.48
N VAL A 144 19.44 -4.61 -5.58
CA VAL A 144 19.91 -3.58 -4.63
C VAL A 144 19.38 -3.82 -3.20
N CYS A 145 18.23 -4.49 -3.07
CA CYS A 145 17.61 -4.77 -1.77
C CYS A 145 18.39 -5.83 -0.99
N GLN A 146 19.11 -6.73 -1.66
CA GLN A 146 19.86 -7.81 -1.02
C GLN A 146 20.95 -7.30 -0.07
N ALA A 147 21.49 -6.11 -0.32
CA ALA A 147 22.53 -5.53 0.52
C ALA A 147 22.12 -5.38 2.00
N CYS A 148 20.81 -5.26 2.28
CA CYS A 148 20.27 -5.17 3.64
C CYS A 148 19.19 -6.22 3.96
N HIS A 149 18.63 -6.88 2.96
CA HIS A 149 17.55 -7.86 3.12
C HIS A 149 17.95 -9.27 2.68
N GLY A 150 19.11 -9.46 2.06
CA GLY A 150 19.55 -10.75 1.53
C GLY A 150 20.12 -11.70 2.57
N ASN A 151 20.64 -12.83 2.11
CA ASN A 151 21.35 -13.83 2.93
C ASN A 151 22.78 -13.43 3.27
N MET A 152 23.40 -12.56 2.46
CA MET A 152 24.79 -12.13 2.63
C MET A 152 24.83 -10.64 2.97
N ILE A 153 24.65 -10.31 4.24
CA ILE A 153 24.71 -8.94 4.77
C ILE A 153 26.06 -8.76 5.49
N THR A 154 26.75 -7.65 5.22
CA THR A 154 28.01 -7.35 5.90
C THR A 154 27.78 -7.07 7.39
N GLU A 155 28.74 -7.45 8.25
CA GLU A 155 28.65 -7.24 9.70
C GLU A 155 28.29 -5.80 10.09
N ALA A 156 28.93 -4.80 9.48
CA ALA A 156 28.66 -3.39 9.79
C ALA A 156 27.18 -2.98 9.53
N VAL A 157 26.59 -3.48 8.44
CA VAL A 157 25.19 -3.23 8.11
C VAL A 157 24.27 -3.99 9.06
N LEU A 158 24.61 -5.24 9.40
CA LEU A 158 23.82 -6.05 10.33
C LEU A 158 23.79 -5.41 11.72
N GLN A 159 24.94 -4.93 12.21
CA GLN A 159 25.02 -4.19 13.48
C GLN A 159 24.14 -2.94 13.44
N THR A 160 24.23 -2.14 12.36
CA THR A 160 23.36 -0.96 12.19
C THR A 160 21.88 -1.35 12.19
N ILE A 161 21.51 -2.45 11.51
CA ILE A 161 20.13 -2.95 11.52
C ILE A 161 19.70 -3.30 12.93
N GLN A 162 20.52 -4.01 13.71
CA GLN A 162 20.18 -4.41 15.09
C GLN A 162 20.05 -3.21 16.03
N GLU A 163 20.91 -2.20 15.88
CA GLU A 163 20.86 -0.95 16.67
C GLU A 163 19.54 -0.19 16.43
N HIS A 164 19.13 -0.06 15.16
CA HIS A 164 17.90 0.67 14.80
C HIS A 164 16.63 -0.18 14.88
N TYR A 165 16.74 -1.50 14.74
CA TYR A 165 15.65 -2.47 14.65
C TYR A 165 15.99 -3.76 15.42
N PRO A 166 15.93 -3.73 16.76
CA PRO A 166 16.30 -4.89 17.58
C PRO A 166 15.38 -6.11 17.41
N ALA A 167 14.19 -5.92 16.82
CA ALA A 167 13.22 -6.97 16.50
C ALA A 167 13.13 -7.24 14.98
N ASP A 168 14.17 -6.93 14.22
CA ASP A 168 14.19 -7.15 12.77
C ASP A 168 13.99 -8.62 12.40
N LEU A 169 13.10 -8.87 11.43
CA LEU A 169 12.86 -10.17 10.81
C LEU A 169 13.14 -10.16 9.30
N ALA A 170 13.60 -9.03 8.76
CA ALA A 170 13.63 -8.78 7.33
C ALA A 170 14.96 -9.11 6.64
N THR A 171 15.69 -10.13 7.08
CA THR A 171 16.94 -10.61 6.47
C THR A 171 16.78 -12.01 5.91
N GLY A 172 17.60 -12.37 4.92
CA GLY A 172 17.62 -13.71 4.34
C GLY A 172 16.64 -13.93 3.18
N PHE A 173 16.32 -12.87 2.44
CA PHE A 173 15.51 -12.96 1.23
C PHE A 173 16.37 -13.30 -0.01
N GLU A 174 15.77 -14.01 -0.96
CA GLU A 174 16.33 -14.23 -2.29
C GLU A 174 15.84 -13.20 -3.32
N ILE A 175 16.61 -12.93 -4.39
CA ILE A 175 16.15 -12.07 -5.50
C ILE A 175 14.87 -12.69 -6.09
N GLY A 176 13.86 -11.85 -6.29
CA GLY A 176 12.55 -12.29 -6.77
C GLY A 176 11.66 -12.92 -5.69
N GLU A 177 12.09 -13.01 -4.43
CA GLU A 177 11.21 -13.38 -3.33
C GLU A 177 10.25 -12.22 -2.97
N LEU A 178 9.05 -12.55 -2.47
CA LEU A 178 8.12 -11.57 -1.95
C LEU A 178 8.69 -10.92 -0.68
N ARG A 179 9.14 -9.68 -0.79
CA ARG A 179 9.64 -8.90 0.35
C ARG A 179 8.49 -8.40 1.24
N GLY A 180 7.34 -8.11 0.65
CA GLY A 180 6.17 -7.54 1.34
C GLY A 180 5.21 -6.94 0.33
N ALA A 181 4.48 -5.90 0.73
CA ALA A 181 3.56 -5.20 -0.15
C ALA A 181 3.46 -3.71 0.20
N PHE A 182 3.13 -2.89 -0.79
CA PHE A 182 2.49 -1.60 -0.52
C PHE A 182 1.05 -1.87 -0.11
N THR A 183 0.56 -1.12 0.89
CA THR A 183 -0.82 -1.21 1.39
C THR A 183 -1.42 0.19 1.41
N LEU A 184 -2.63 0.33 0.91
CA LEU A 184 -3.36 1.59 0.89
C LEU A 184 -4.78 1.38 1.37
N LYS A 185 -5.30 2.41 2.03
CA LYS A 185 -6.67 2.47 2.49
C LYS A 185 -7.24 3.86 2.21
N LYS A 186 -8.43 3.94 1.63
CA LYS A 186 -9.18 5.18 1.47
C LYS A 186 -10.52 5.07 2.19
N ARG A 187 -10.83 6.03 3.05
CA ARG A 187 -12.20 6.14 3.59
C ARG A 187 -13.14 6.60 2.46
N LEU A 188 -14.29 5.94 2.32
CA LEU A 188 -15.29 6.23 1.27
C LEU A 188 -16.45 7.08 1.78
#